data_AF-A0A849PXF2-F1
#
_entry.id   AF-A0A849PXF2-F1
#
_cell.length_a   1.000
_cell.length_b   1.000
_cell.length_c   1.000
_cell.angle_alpha   90.00
_cell.angle_beta   90.00
_cell.angle_gamma   90.00
#
_symmetry.space_group_name_H-M   'P 1'
#
loop_
_entity.id
_entity.type
_entity.pdbx_description
1 polymer ?
#
loop_
_entity_poly.entity_id
_entity_poly.type
_entity_poly.pdbx_seq_one_letter_code
_entity_poly.pdbx_strand_id
1 'polypeptide(L)'
;MNGLLIGRFQPFHRGHLEALHFALSKVDKLWVGLGSSNKPPQKNNPFSAEERKKMILSSIDDSIRNKIEIYFIPDFEDHKKWVEHIDTIIPKFDIVFTNDDMTKYLYSKRDTTVMAIPFTKRDVLSGTNIRDLILSDQPWEEYVPDGTRKFLNETNAKQLLKNL
;
A
#
# COMPACT_ATOMS: atom_id res chain seq x y z
N MET A 1 -19.08 8.29 -5.20
CA MET A 1 -18.69 6.88 -4.99
C MET A 1 -17.29 6.85 -4.41
N ASN A 2 -17.09 6.12 -3.31
CA ASN A 2 -15.79 6.05 -2.63
C ASN A 2 -15.16 4.66 -2.79
N GLY A 3 -13.84 4.61 -2.85
CA GLY A 3 -13.09 3.37 -2.97
C GLY A 3 -12.18 3.10 -1.78
N LEU A 4 -11.78 1.84 -1.59
CA LEU A 4 -10.75 1.42 -0.65
C LEU A 4 -9.66 0.64 -1.38
N LEU A 5 -8.41 1.09 -1.28
CA LEU A 5 -7.22 0.40 -1.77
C LEU A 5 -6.36 -0.02 -0.57
N ILE A 6 -6.15 -1.32 -0.36
CA ILE A 6 -5.38 -1.83 0.77
C ILE A 6 -4.04 -2.39 0.29
N GLY A 7 -2.97 -2.05 1.00
CA GLY A 7 -1.64 -2.61 0.74
C GLY A 7 -0.71 -2.45 1.93
N ARG A 8 0.35 -3.26 1.96
CA ARG A 8 1.44 -3.08 2.94
C ARG A 8 2.37 -1.95 2.55
N PHE A 9 2.58 -1.70 1.25
CA PHE A 9 3.44 -0.62 0.74
C PHE A 9 4.87 -0.65 1.33
N GLN A 10 5.55 -1.80 1.25
CA GLN A 10 6.87 -2.05 1.86
C GLN A 10 7.99 -2.27 0.81
N PRO A 11 8.50 -1.22 0.13
CA PRO A 11 8.08 0.18 0.17
C PRO A 11 6.93 0.49 -0.81
N PHE A 12 6.49 1.75 -0.85
CA PHE A 12 5.63 2.25 -1.93
C PHE A 12 6.43 2.27 -3.26
N HIS A 13 5.81 1.81 -4.35
CA HIS A 13 6.53 1.59 -5.61
C HIS A 13 5.64 1.93 -6.81
N ARG A 14 6.19 1.98 -8.03
CA ARG A 14 5.43 2.44 -9.22
C ARG A 14 4.18 1.62 -9.50
N GLY A 15 4.23 0.30 -9.28
CA GLY A 15 3.01 -0.53 -9.39
C GLY A 15 1.89 -0.11 -8.43
N HIS A 16 2.21 0.38 -7.23
CA HIS A 16 1.21 0.92 -6.30
C HIS A 16 0.70 2.29 -6.75
N LEU A 17 1.56 3.13 -7.33
CA LEU A 17 1.15 4.42 -7.88
C LEU A 17 0.18 4.24 -9.05
N GLU A 18 0.45 3.29 -9.94
CA GLU A 18 -0.47 2.95 -11.03
C GLU A 18 -1.79 2.36 -10.51
N ALA A 19 -1.75 1.49 -9.49
CA ALA A 19 -2.94 1.00 -8.82
C ALA A 19 -3.79 2.13 -8.22
N LEU A 20 -3.14 3.12 -7.61
CA LEU A 20 -3.77 4.30 -7.03
C LEU A 20 -4.44 5.15 -8.13
N HIS A 21 -3.77 5.40 -9.25
CA HIS A 21 -4.36 6.10 -10.40
C HIS A 21 -5.54 5.34 -10.99
N PHE A 22 -5.42 4.02 -11.14
CA PHE A 22 -6.50 3.18 -11.62
C PHE A 22 -7.72 3.27 -10.71
N ALA A 23 -7.53 3.15 -9.40
CA ALA A 23 -8.62 3.28 -8.43
C ALA A 23 -9.29 4.66 -8.51
N LEU A 24 -8.52 5.75 -8.54
CA LEU A 24 -9.05 7.11 -8.69
C LEU A 24 -9.74 7.38 -10.03
N SER A 25 -9.53 6.55 -11.06
CA SER A 25 -10.31 6.64 -12.30
C SER A 25 -11.73 6.10 -12.17
N LYS A 26 -12.05 5.42 -11.06
CA LYS A 26 -13.32 4.73 -10.81
C LYS A 26 -14.13 5.33 -9.67
N VAL A 27 -13.52 6.18 -8.84
CA VAL A 27 -14.13 6.73 -7.62
C VAL A 27 -13.81 8.22 -7.46
N ASP A 28 -14.65 8.93 -6.72
CA ASP A 28 -14.46 10.36 -6.43
C ASP A 28 -13.42 10.58 -5.33
N LYS A 29 -13.44 9.73 -4.31
CA LYS A 29 -12.47 9.68 -3.21
C LYS A 29 -11.97 8.27 -2.98
N LEU A 30 -10.71 8.16 -2.60
CA LEU A 30 -10.05 6.88 -2.34
C LEU A 30 -9.47 6.83 -0.93
N TRP A 31 -9.89 5.84 -0.16
CA TRP A 31 -9.29 5.48 1.11
C TRP A 31 -8.10 4.56 0.84
N VAL A 32 -6.92 4.94 1.32
CA VAL A 32 -5.69 4.15 1.18
C VAL A 32 -5.39 3.50 2.52
N GLY A 33 -5.63 2.20 2.60
CA GLY A 33 -5.44 1.37 3.78
C GLY A 33 -4.02 0.81 3.87
N LEU A 34 -3.26 1.25 4.87
CA LEU A 34 -1.91 0.76 5.17
C LEU A 34 -2.05 -0.45 6.08
N GLY A 35 -2.08 -1.64 5.47
CA GLY A 35 -2.14 -2.92 6.17
C GLY A 35 -0.88 -3.20 7.00
N SER A 36 -0.98 -4.14 7.95
CA SER A 36 0.11 -4.46 8.88
C SER A 36 0.67 -3.23 9.60
N SER A 37 -0.21 -2.28 9.98
CA SER A 37 0.22 -1.02 10.60
C SER A 37 0.84 -1.19 11.99
N ASN A 38 0.49 -2.26 12.69
CA ASN A 38 0.96 -2.61 14.04
C ASN A 38 2.18 -3.53 14.06
N LYS A 39 2.71 -3.95 12.90
CA LYS A 39 3.88 -4.84 12.88
C LYS A 39 5.15 -4.06 13.25
N PRO A 40 5.99 -4.60 14.14
CA PRO A 40 7.32 -4.04 14.36
C PRO A 40 8.17 -4.22 13.10
N PRO A 41 9.24 -3.40 12.94
CA PRO A 41 10.17 -3.54 11.82
C PRO A 41 10.73 -4.97 11.72
N GLN A 42 10.67 -5.55 10.52
CA GLN A 42 11.17 -6.89 10.19
C GLN A 42 11.46 -7.00 8.69
N LYS A 43 12.20 -8.02 8.23
CA LYS A 43 12.65 -8.14 6.82
C LYS A 43 11.56 -7.92 5.77
N ASN A 44 10.35 -8.43 6.01
CA ASN A 44 9.22 -8.31 5.08
C ASN A 44 8.31 -7.09 5.35
N ASN A 45 8.51 -6.39 6.47
CA ASN A 45 7.82 -5.15 6.86
C ASN A 45 8.83 -4.18 7.51
N PRO A 46 9.80 -3.67 6.75
CA PRO A 46 10.89 -2.88 7.31
C PRO A 46 10.46 -1.47 7.74
N PHE A 47 9.42 -0.90 7.11
CA PHE A 47 9.00 0.48 7.34
C PHE A 47 7.71 0.54 8.18
N SER A 48 7.66 1.46 9.14
CA SER A 48 6.49 1.76 9.94
C SER A 48 5.33 2.32 9.10
N ALA A 49 4.13 2.38 9.67
CA ALA A 49 2.97 2.97 8.98
C ALA A 49 3.19 4.45 8.61
N GLU A 50 3.82 5.22 9.50
CA GLU A 50 4.11 6.64 9.27
C GLU A 50 5.14 6.85 8.16
N GLU A 51 6.19 6.03 8.10
CA GLU A 51 7.19 6.09 7.04
C GLU A 51 6.58 5.78 5.68
N ARG A 52 5.72 4.76 5.61
CA ARG A 52 4.98 4.41 4.39
C ARG A 52 4.01 5.51 3.96
N LYS A 53 3.31 6.13 4.92
CA LYS A 53 2.47 7.30 4.66
C LYS A 53 3.30 8.45 4.09
N LYS A 54 4.48 8.72 4.65
CA LYS A 54 5.42 9.74 4.14
C LYS A 54 5.85 9.41 2.71
N MET A 55 6.23 8.17 2.42
CA MET A 55 6.57 7.72 1.06
C MET A 55 5.44 7.95 0.06
N ILE A 56 4.19 7.59 0.41
CA ILE A 56 3.03 7.79 -0.46
C ILE A 56 2.80 9.28 -0.72
N LEU A 57 2.68 10.08 0.35
CA LEU A 57 2.34 11.50 0.25
C LEU A 57 3.43 12.31 -0.47
N SER A 58 4.71 11.95 -0.32
CA SER A 58 5.80 12.61 -1.07
C SER A 58 5.89 12.18 -2.53
N SER A 59 5.13 11.15 -2.94
CA SER A 59 5.18 10.55 -4.28
C SER A 59 3.98 10.92 -5.16
N ILE A 60 3.08 11.78 -4.66
CA ILE A 60 1.86 12.20 -5.35
C ILE A 60 1.74 13.73 -5.36
N ASP A 61 1.05 14.26 -6.35
CA ASP A 61 0.73 15.69 -6.43
C ASP A 61 -0.51 16.07 -5.62
N ASP A 62 -0.80 17.38 -5.55
CA ASP A 62 -1.94 17.91 -4.79
C ASP A 62 -3.30 17.49 -5.36
N SER A 63 -3.38 17.23 -6.67
CA SER A 63 -4.62 16.79 -7.31
C SER A 63 -5.05 15.40 -6.81
N ILE A 64 -4.07 14.53 -6.60
CA ILE A 64 -4.26 13.20 -6.02
C ILE A 64 -4.46 13.32 -4.51
N ARG A 65 -3.60 14.09 -3.83
CA ARG A 65 -3.63 14.27 -2.38
C ARG A 65 -5.01 14.71 -1.88
N ASN A 66 -5.68 15.61 -2.60
CA ASN A 66 -7.00 16.12 -2.25
C ASN A 66 -8.14 15.10 -2.44
N LYS A 67 -7.87 13.98 -3.12
CA LYS A 67 -8.84 12.91 -3.37
C LYS A 67 -8.60 11.67 -2.53
N ILE A 68 -7.53 11.63 -1.74
CA ILE A 68 -7.19 10.45 -0.92
C ILE A 68 -7.17 10.77 0.57
N GLU A 69 -7.49 9.76 1.38
CA GLU A 69 -7.23 9.77 2.82
C GLU A 69 -6.57 8.45 3.22
N ILE A 70 -5.59 8.51 4.12
CA ILE A 70 -4.77 7.37 4.53
C ILE A 70 -5.21 6.85 5.89
N TYR A 71 -5.49 5.55 5.98
CA TYR A 71 -5.91 4.86 7.20
C TYR A 71 -4.94 3.75 7.57
N PHE A 72 -4.65 3.59 8.86
CA PHE A 72 -3.77 2.54 9.35
C PHE A 72 -4.59 1.32 9.76
N ILE A 73 -4.35 0.18 9.12
CA ILE A 73 -5.10 -1.05 9.33
C ILE A 73 -4.20 -2.06 10.04
N PRO A 74 -4.40 -2.33 11.35
CA PRO A 74 -3.61 -3.32 12.06
C PRO A 74 -4.00 -4.74 11.63
N ASP A 75 -3.07 -5.68 11.76
CA ASP A 75 -3.35 -7.09 11.54
C ASP A 75 -4.13 -7.67 12.72
N PHE A 76 -5.08 -8.58 12.44
CA PHE A 76 -5.80 -9.38 13.42
C PHE A 76 -5.61 -10.86 13.10
N GLU A 77 -5.61 -11.72 14.12
CA GLU A 77 -5.56 -13.18 13.93
C GLU A 77 -6.83 -13.71 13.25
N ASP A 78 -7.97 -13.09 13.54
CA ASP A 78 -9.27 -13.44 12.96
C ASP A 78 -9.59 -12.51 11.78
N HIS A 79 -9.67 -13.09 10.59
CA HIS A 79 -9.97 -12.39 9.34
C HIS A 79 -11.36 -11.73 9.32
N LYS A 80 -12.34 -12.26 10.06
CA LYS A 80 -13.66 -11.64 10.17
C LYS A 80 -13.58 -10.37 11.01
N LYS A 81 -12.89 -10.45 12.14
CA LYS A 81 -12.62 -9.28 13.01
C LYS A 81 -11.79 -8.22 12.28
N TRP A 82 -10.85 -8.63 11.42
CA TRP A 82 -10.08 -7.71 10.59
C TRP A 82 -10.98 -6.84 9.72
N VAL A 83 -11.97 -7.43 9.03
CA VAL A 83 -12.87 -6.64 8.18
C VAL A 83 -13.89 -5.85 8.99
N GLU A 84 -14.44 -6.42 10.08
CA GLU A 84 -15.28 -5.64 11.01
C GLU A 84 -14.53 -4.42 11.55
N HIS A 85 -13.23 -4.55 11.83
CA HIS A 85 -12.42 -3.42 12.24
C HIS A 85 -12.24 -2.39 11.12
N ILE A 86 -11.97 -2.81 9.88
CA ILE A 86 -11.92 -1.90 8.74
C ILE A 86 -13.23 -1.11 8.60
N ASP A 87 -14.37 -1.79 8.70
CA ASP A 87 -15.70 -1.20 8.58
C ASP A 87 -15.99 -0.16 9.71
N THR A 88 -15.20 -0.17 10.80
CA THR A 88 -15.31 0.81 11.91
C THR A 88 -14.36 2.00 11.80
N ILE A 89 -13.17 1.82 11.23
CA ILE A 89 -12.16 2.89 11.16
C ILE A 89 -12.17 3.64 9.83
N ILE A 90 -12.69 3.03 8.76
CA ILE A 90 -12.72 3.62 7.42
C ILE A 90 -14.14 4.11 7.11
N PRO A 91 -14.31 5.37 6.64
CA PRO A 91 -15.60 5.85 6.17
C PRO A 91 -16.17 4.96 5.07
N LYS A 92 -17.50 4.96 4.90
CA LYS A 92 -18.19 4.14 3.89
C LYS A 92 -17.51 4.20 2.52
N PHE A 93 -17.28 3.03 1.94
CA PHE A 93 -16.78 2.82 0.57
C PHE A 93 -17.67 1.83 -0.18
N ASP A 94 -17.75 2.02 -1.49
CA ASP A 94 -18.61 1.26 -2.39
C ASP A 94 -17.80 0.19 -3.16
N ILE A 95 -16.49 0.44 -3.35
CA ILE A 95 -15.57 -0.43 -4.10
C ILE A 95 -14.33 -0.74 -3.27
N VAL A 96 -13.91 -2.02 -3.24
CA VAL A 96 -12.60 -2.45 -2.73
C VAL A 96 -11.71 -2.88 -3.88
N PHE A 97 -10.55 -2.23 -4.01
CA PHE A 97 -9.52 -2.54 -4.99
C PHE A 97 -8.50 -3.50 -4.37
N THR A 98 -8.49 -4.76 -4.81
CA THR A 98 -7.59 -5.77 -4.25
C THR A 98 -7.31 -6.92 -5.21
N ASN A 99 -6.07 -7.41 -5.16
CA ASN A 99 -5.66 -8.66 -5.80
C ASN A 99 -5.44 -9.81 -4.80
N ASP A 100 -5.65 -9.56 -3.50
CA ASP A 100 -5.56 -10.56 -2.43
C ASP A 100 -6.85 -11.39 -2.34
N ASP A 101 -6.74 -12.71 -2.49
CA ASP A 101 -7.90 -13.60 -2.60
C ASP A 101 -8.71 -13.70 -1.30
N MET A 102 -8.06 -13.57 -0.14
CA MET A 102 -8.75 -13.55 1.15
C MET A 102 -9.61 -12.29 1.27
N THR A 103 -9.04 -11.14 0.90
CA THR A 103 -9.75 -9.84 0.89
C THR A 103 -10.92 -9.88 -0.08
N LYS A 104 -10.73 -10.43 -1.29
CA LYS A 104 -11.84 -10.63 -2.25
C LYS A 104 -12.94 -11.50 -1.64
N TYR A 105 -12.58 -12.62 -1.03
CA TYR A 105 -13.54 -13.54 -0.42
C TYR A 105 -14.35 -12.85 0.68
N LEU A 106 -13.70 -12.14 1.61
CA LEU A 106 -14.37 -11.50 2.74
C LEU A 106 -15.31 -10.36 2.33
N TYR A 107 -14.96 -9.60 1.28
CA TYR A 107 -15.82 -8.53 0.77
C TYR A 107 -16.88 -9.02 -0.21
N SER A 108 -16.70 -10.18 -0.87
CA SER A 108 -17.74 -10.80 -1.70
C SER A 108 -19.01 -11.20 -0.94
N LYS A 109 -18.93 -11.25 0.40
CA LYS A 109 -20.05 -11.55 1.29
C LYS A 109 -20.78 -10.29 1.81
N ARG A 110 -20.37 -9.10 1.34
CA ARG A 110 -20.89 -7.80 1.74
C ARG A 110 -21.53 -7.07 0.55
N ASP A 111 -22.25 -6.00 0.83
CA ASP A 111 -22.75 -5.05 -0.18
C ASP A 111 -21.63 -4.09 -0.62
N THR A 112 -20.55 -4.66 -1.17
CA THR A 112 -19.36 -3.93 -1.60
C THR A 112 -18.81 -4.55 -2.87
N THR A 113 -18.57 -3.72 -3.89
CA THR A 113 -18.01 -4.21 -5.15
C THR A 113 -16.53 -4.51 -4.98
N VAL A 114 -16.10 -5.71 -5.36
CA VAL A 114 -14.67 -6.08 -5.37
C VAL A 114 -14.13 -5.91 -6.78
N MET A 115 -13.08 -5.11 -6.94
CA MET A 115 -12.43 -4.86 -8.23
C MET A 115 -10.96 -5.25 -8.17
N ALA A 116 -10.54 -6.12 -9.10
CA ALA A 116 -9.13 -6.43 -9.26
C ALA A 116 -8.38 -5.24 -9.87
N ILE A 117 -7.12 -5.08 -9.47
CA ILE A 117 -6.24 -4.05 -10.02
C ILE A 117 -5.46 -4.68 -11.18
N PRO A 118 -5.43 -4.03 -12.37
CA PRO A 118 -4.60 -4.51 -13.48
C PRO A 118 -3.15 -4.71 -13.02
N PHE A 119 -2.56 -5.87 -13.32
CA PHE A 119 -1.18 -6.13 -12.96
C PHE A 119 -0.23 -5.34 -13.87
N THR A 120 0.60 -4.50 -13.28
CA THR A 120 1.74 -3.90 -13.97
C THR A 120 3.03 -4.59 -13.56
N LYS A 121 3.71 -5.25 -14.52
CA LYS A 121 5.09 -5.79 -14.38
C LYS A 121 5.36 -6.42 -13.01
N ARG A 122 4.48 -7.32 -12.55
CA ARG A 122 4.47 -7.84 -11.16
C ARG A 122 5.79 -8.47 -10.71
N ASP A 123 6.51 -9.07 -11.66
CA ASP A 123 7.80 -9.73 -11.40
C ASP A 123 8.88 -8.74 -10.95
N VAL A 124 8.78 -7.50 -11.42
CA VAL A 124 9.78 -6.45 -11.15
C VAL A 124 9.26 -5.43 -10.13
N LEU A 125 8.00 -5.02 -10.25
CA LEU A 125 7.34 -4.04 -9.38
C LEU A 125 6.71 -4.73 -8.16
N SER A 126 7.56 -5.32 -7.32
CA SER A 126 7.16 -5.89 -6.04
C SER A 126 8.04 -5.38 -4.91
N GLY A 127 7.45 -5.20 -3.72
CA GLY A 127 8.20 -4.80 -2.53
C GLY A 127 9.32 -5.80 -2.18
N THR A 128 9.13 -7.09 -2.43
CA THR A 128 10.17 -8.11 -2.20
C THR A 128 11.36 -7.87 -3.11
N ASN A 129 11.14 -7.80 -4.43
CA ASN A 129 12.21 -7.53 -5.39
C ASN A 129 12.95 -6.23 -5.07
N ILE A 130 12.24 -5.14 -4.76
CA ILE A 130 12.86 -3.85 -4.44
C ILE A 130 13.74 -3.94 -3.19
N ARG A 131 13.30 -4.62 -2.12
CA ARG A 131 14.13 -4.83 -0.93
C ARG A 131 15.37 -5.67 -1.23
N ASP A 132 15.24 -6.69 -2.07
CA ASP A 132 16.35 -7.55 -2.47
C ASP A 132 17.38 -6.79 -3.32
N LEU A 133 16.93 -5.93 -4.24
CA LEU A 133 17.80 -5.05 -5.03
C LEU A 133 18.57 -4.07 -4.13
N ILE A 134 17.91 -3.44 -3.16
CA ILE A 134 18.56 -2.54 -2.18
C ILE A 134 19.64 -3.29 -1.38
N LEU A 135 19.32 -4.51 -0.91
CA LEU A 135 20.27 -5.33 -0.13
C LEU A 135 21.48 -5.78 -0.96
N SER A 136 21.28 -6.01 -2.25
CA SER A 136 22.27 -6.57 -3.18
C SER A 136 23.04 -5.51 -3.99
N ASP A 137 22.90 -4.23 -3.63
CA ASP A 137 23.52 -3.10 -4.36
C ASP A 137 23.16 -3.05 -5.85
N GLN A 138 21.98 -3.53 -6.20
CA GLN A 138 21.46 -3.47 -7.57
C GLN A 138 20.59 -2.22 -7.77
N PRO A 139 20.48 -1.68 -8.99
CA PRO A 139 19.63 -0.54 -9.28
C PRO A 139 18.16 -0.82 -8.92
N TRP A 140 17.54 0.06 -8.14
CA TRP A 140 16.14 -0.07 -7.69
C TRP A 140 15.33 1.22 -7.84
N GLU A 141 16.01 2.34 -8.05
CA GLU A 141 15.48 3.69 -8.03
C GLU A 141 14.40 3.92 -9.10
N GLU A 142 14.51 3.22 -10.23
CA GLU A 142 13.52 3.29 -11.31
C GLU A 142 12.19 2.63 -10.95
N TYR A 143 12.17 1.70 -9.99
CA TYR A 143 10.96 0.94 -9.61
C TYR A 143 10.09 1.65 -8.60
N VAL A 144 10.57 2.76 -8.03
CA VAL A 144 9.83 3.57 -7.07
C VAL A 144 9.59 4.99 -7.59
N PRO A 145 8.55 5.69 -7.11
CA PRO A 145 8.39 7.11 -7.38
C PRO A 145 9.39 7.95 -6.58
N ASP A 146 9.61 9.18 -7.04
CA ASP A 146 10.66 10.09 -6.54
C ASP A 146 10.58 10.37 -5.04
N GLY A 147 9.37 10.52 -4.49
CA GLY A 147 9.17 10.73 -3.06
C GLY A 147 9.64 9.56 -2.20
N THR A 148 9.39 8.34 -2.69
CA THR A 148 9.85 7.10 -2.03
C THR A 148 11.35 6.93 -2.20
N ARG A 149 11.89 7.19 -3.40
CA ARG A 149 13.34 7.18 -3.65
C ARG A 149 14.08 8.11 -2.69
N LYS A 150 13.61 9.35 -2.56
CA LYS A 150 14.19 10.35 -1.65
C LYS A 150 14.16 9.86 -0.20
N PHE A 151 13.01 9.35 0.25
CA PHE A 151 12.88 8.79 1.61
C PHE A 151 13.89 7.66 1.87
N LEU A 152 14.01 6.71 0.94
CA LEU A 152 14.88 5.53 1.10
C LEU A 152 16.37 5.92 1.14
N ASN A 153 16.76 6.94 0.38
CA ASN A 153 18.11 7.49 0.41
C ASN A 153 18.38 8.24 1.73
N GLU A 154 17.45 9.08 2.20
CA GLU A 154 17.60 9.84 3.44
C GLU A 154 17.66 8.96 4.69
N THR A 155 16.97 7.82 4.67
CA THR A 155 16.88 6.90 5.82
C THR A 155 17.93 5.79 5.81
N ASN A 156 18.86 5.80 4.85
CA ASN A 156 19.85 4.74 4.64
C ASN A 156 19.19 3.35 4.67
N ALA A 157 18.16 3.17 3.84
CA ALA A 157 17.28 1.99 3.87
C ALA A 157 18.04 0.67 3.79
N LYS A 158 19.19 0.63 3.13
CA LYS A 158 20.05 -0.56 3.08
C LYS A 158 20.57 -0.97 4.45
N GLN A 159 21.05 -0.02 5.25
CA GLN A 159 21.53 -0.31 6.61
C GLN A 159 20.38 -0.79 7.50
N LEU A 160 19.21 -0.15 7.38
CA LEU A 160 18.00 -0.56 8.07
C LEU A 160 17.64 -2.02 7.71
N LEU A 161 17.60 -2.36 6.42
CA LEU A 161 17.27 -3.71 5.95
C LEU A 161 18.29 -4.77 6.39
N LYS A 162 19.58 -4.43 6.48
CA LYS A 162 20.63 -5.33 6.97
C LYS A 162 20.50 -5.66 8.46
N ASN A 163 19.91 -4.76 9.23
CA ASN A 163 19.76 -4.90 10.68
C ASN A 163 18.48 -5.67 11.09
N LEU A 164 17.63 -6.06 10.13
CA LEU A 164 16.39 -6.82 10.30
C LEU A 164 16.58 -8.27 9.85
#